data_AF-A0A1W1CSS0-F1
#
_entry.id   AF-A0A1W1CSS0-F1
#
_cell.length_a   1.000
_cell.length_b   1.000
_cell.length_c   1.000
_cell.angle_alpha   90.00
_cell.angle_beta   90.00
_cell.angle_gamma   90.00
#
_symmetry.space_group_name_H-M   'P 1'
#
loop_
_entity.id
_entity.type
_entity.pdbx_description
1 polymer ?
#
loop_
_entity_poly.entity_id
_entity_poly.type
_entity_poly.pdbx_seq_one_letter_code
_entity_poly.pdbx_strand_id
1 'polypeptide(L)'
;MKEMGHERPWKGFGYDVMIANQANRSAAASSTQNGGNSYAARGMFDYTEKLHLEASYALTENAKGPSDGTTNAGGEDYSNFNVGVDSNLGKLSLKAEYFDASNIKGVKDYDEQVFTGTAGYFIIPTLEGVVKHVQGSASKGGTDTTLGNTYLGLNLFISMPYEDFSRKSKRMRNQHKVVMNYIVASGDTKGSTNEWNGLKGYKDDAFVVQYQFKF
;
A
#
# COMPACT_ATOMS: atom_id res chain seq x y z
N MET A 1 -3.67 0.14 -4.79
CA MET A 1 -4.17 -0.02 -3.42
C MET A 1 -4.89 -1.35 -3.36
N LYS A 2 -4.45 -2.27 -2.50
CA LYS A 2 -5.12 -3.55 -2.26
C LYS A 2 -6.43 -3.25 -1.54
N GLU A 3 -7.55 -3.70 -2.09
CA GLU A 3 -8.84 -3.68 -1.41
C GLU A 3 -8.75 -4.74 -0.30
N MET A 4 -8.82 -4.30 0.96
CA MET A 4 -8.79 -5.19 2.13
C MET A 4 -10.21 -5.46 2.60
N GLY A 5 -10.41 -6.64 3.17
CA GLY A 5 -11.68 -7.09 3.72
C GLY A 5 -12.65 -7.66 2.66
N HIS A 6 -13.41 -8.65 3.10
CA HIS A 6 -14.40 -9.33 2.27
C HIS A 6 -15.66 -8.47 2.06
N GLU A 7 -16.25 -8.57 0.87
CA GLU A 7 -17.56 -7.96 0.56
C GLU A 7 -18.70 -8.57 1.39
N ARG A 8 -18.54 -9.83 1.79
CA ARG A 8 -19.51 -10.57 2.58
C ARG A 8 -19.10 -10.47 4.04
N PRO A 9 -20.03 -10.07 4.94
CA PRO A 9 -19.77 -10.10 6.38
C PRO A 9 -19.38 -11.53 6.79
N TRP A 10 -18.12 -11.73 7.16
CA TRP A 10 -17.59 -13.00 7.65
C TRP A 10 -17.06 -12.80 9.07
N LYS A 11 -17.28 -13.77 9.95
CA LYS A 11 -16.58 -13.90 11.22
C LYS A 11 -15.62 -15.10 11.16
N GLY A 12 -14.33 -14.88 11.31
CA GLY A 12 -13.37 -15.98 11.40
C GLY A 12 -11.97 -15.64 10.92
N PHE A 13 -11.14 -16.68 10.94
CA PHE A 13 -9.77 -16.62 10.45
C PHE A 13 -9.70 -17.09 9.00
N GLY A 14 -8.85 -16.44 8.23
CA GLY A 14 -8.46 -16.85 6.89
C GLY A 14 -6.94 -16.84 6.77
N TYR A 15 -6.43 -17.59 5.81
CA TYR A 15 -5.02 -17.56 5.45
C TYR A 15 -4.83 -17.83 3.97
N ASP A 16 -3.73 -17.34 3.42
CA ASP A 16 -3.24 -17.70 2.10
C ASP A 16 -1.73 -17.89 2.13
N VAL A 17 -1.26 -18.83 1.31
CA VAL A 17 0.16 -19.12 1.10
C VAL A 17 0.41 -19.11 -0.40
N MET A 18 1.48 -18.45 -0.79
CA MET A 18 1.94 -18.35 -2.17
C MET A 18 3.34 -18.92 -2.27
N ILE A 19 3.53 -19.79 -3.27
CA ILE A 19 4.83 -20.23 -3.75
C ILE A 19 4.85 -19.91 -5.24
N ALA A 20 5.83 -19.12 -5.67
CA ALA A 20 5.94 -18.71 -7.05
C ALA A 20 7.39 -18.47 -7.43
N ASN A 21 7.64 -18.35 -8.73
CA ASN A 21 8.90 -17.83 -9.23
C ASN A 21 8.94 -16.31 -9.06
N GLN A 22 10.14 -15.75 -8.94
CA GLN A 22 10.34 -14.30 -8.89
C GLN A 22 9.72 -13.61 -10.11
N ALA A 23 8.86 -12.62 -9.88
CA ALA A 23 8.22 -11.82 -10.92
C ALA A 23 8.62 -10.34 -10.82
N ASN A 24 8.94 -9.70 -11.96
CA ASN A 24 9.29 -8.27 -12.04
C ASN A 24 8.07 -7.33 -12.02
N ARG A 25 7.04 -7.70 -11.24
CA ARG A 25 5.76 -6.95 -11.18
C ARG A 25 5.71 -5.92 -10.06
N SER A 26 6.69 -5.94 -9.16
CA SER A 26 6.83 -4.97 -8.07
C SER A 26 8.05 -4.08 -8.33
N ALA A 27 7.94 -2.79 -7.98
CA ALA A 27 9.09 -1.89 -7.96
C ALA A 27 10.16 -2.31 -6.93
N ALA A 28 9.83 -3.27 -6.04
CA ALA A 28 10.71 -3.76 -4.99
C ALA A 28 11.55 -5.00 -5.37
N ALA A 29 11.39 -5.57 -6.57
CA ALA A 29 12.17 -6.73 -7.01
C ALA A 29 12.60 -6.59 -8.47
N SER A 30 13.75 -7.15 -8.84
CA SER A 30 14.19 -7.21 -10.25
C SER A 30 14.19 -8.67 -10.71
N SER A 31 13.32 -9.09 -11.63
CA SER A 31 13.42 -10.48 -12.11
C SER A 31 14.59 -10.64 -13.06
N THR A 32 15.44 -11.60 -12.77
CA THR A 32 16.38 -12.15 -13.74
C THR A 32 15.86 -13.49 -14.23
N GLN A 33 16.35 -13.94 -15.39
CA GLN A 33 16.00 -15.25 -15.97
C GLN A 33 16.33 -16.42 -15.01
N ASN A 34 17.17 -16.19 -14.00
CA ASN A 34 17.60 -17.16 -12.99
C ASN A 34 17.18 -16.77 -11.55
N GLY A 35 16.15 -15.94 -11.38
CA GLY A 35 15.68 -15.50 -10.06
C GLY A 35 15.26 -16.65 -9.14
N GLY A 36 15.40 -16.45 -7.83
CA GLY A 36 15.07 -17.46 -6.81
C GLY A 36 13.56 -17.64 -6.60
N ASN A 37 13.20 -18.51 -5.65
CA ASN A 37 11.80 -18.71 -5.31
C ASN A 37 11.25 -17.52 -4.51
N SER A 38 9.94 -17.30 -4.63
CA SER A 38 9.19 -16.31 -3.87
C SER A 38 8.15 -17.02 -3.02
N TYR A 39 8.11 -16.65 -1.76
CA TYR A 39 7.20 -17.19 -0.75
C TYR A 39 6.42 -16.04 -0.14
N ALA A 40 5.12 -16.21 0.06
CA ALA A 40 4.35 -15.32 0.89
C ALA A 40 3.37 -16.10 1.73
N ALA A 41 3.15 -15.63 2.95
CA ALA A 41 2.11 -16.12 3.82
C ALA A 41 1.36 -14.92 4.38
N ARG A 42 0.03 -15.03 4.43
CA ARG A 42 -0.84 -14.04 5.04
C ARG A 42 -1.86 -14.72 5.92
N GLY A 43 -2.03 -14.20 7.13
CA GLY A 43 -3.12 -14.52 8.03
C GLY A 43 -4.03 -13.32 8.16
N MET A 44 -5.33 -13.58 8.30
CA MET A 44 -6.32 -12.53 8.51
C MET A 44 -7.42 -12.98 9.46
N PHE A 45 -8.02 -12.01 10.14
CA PHE A 45 -9.20 -12.18 10.96
C PHE A 45 -10.26 -11.15 10.56
N ASP A 46 -11.46 -11.64 10.27
CA ASP A 46 -12.63 -10.82 9.96
C ASP A 46 -13.64 -10.91 11.11
N TYR A 47 -14.21 -9.75 11.48
CA TYR A 47 -15.39 -9.65 12.33
C TYR A 47 -16.45 -8.82 11.61
N THR A 48 -17.24 -9.50 10.79
CA THR A 48 -18.26 -8.93 9.89
C THR A 48 -17.61 -7.95 8.89
N GLU A 49 -18.22 -6.78 8.66
CA GLU A 49 -17.59 -5.68 7.93
C GLU A 49 -16.87 -4.69 8.86
N LYS A 50 -17.11 -4.80 10.18
CA LYS A 50 -16.69 -3.83 11.19
C LYS A 50 -15.19 -3.82 11.45
N LEU A 51 -14.54 -4.97 11.37
CA LEU A 51 -13.12 -5.11 11.67
C LEU A 51 -12.51 -6.20 10.78
N HIS A 52 -11.40 -5.86 10.17
CA HIS A 52 -10.49 -6.73 9.45
C HIS A 52 -9.09 -6.49 10.00
N LEU A 53 -8.39 -7.55 10.34
CA LEU A 53 -6.97 -7.53 10.72
C LEU A 53 -6.23 -8.46 9.75
N GLU A 54 -5.14 -8.00 9.16
CA GLU A 54 -4.24 -8.86 8.39
C GLU A 54 -2.79 -8.69 8.82
N ALA A 55 -2.04 -9.79 8.79
CA ALA A 55 -0.59 -9.78 8.88
C ALA A 55 -0.03 -10.68 7.77
N SER A 56 1.03 -10.23 7.11
CA SER A 56 1.67 -10.99 6.04
C SER A 56 3.18 -10.85 6.08
N TYR A 57 3.84 -11.88 5.60
CA TYR A 57 5.27 -11.92 5.37
C TYR A 57 5.52 -12.46 3.97
N ALA A 58 6.43 -11.83 3.25
CA ALA A 58 6.88 -12.32 1.96
C ALA A 58 8.40 -12.26 1.86
N LEU A 59 8.96 -13.24 1.15
CA LEU A 59 10.37 -13.42 0.90
C LEU A 59 10.57 -13.69 -0.59
N THR A 60 11.66 -13.17 -1.15
CA THR A 60 12.13 -13.49 -2.49
C THR A 60 13.62 -13.72 -2.40
N GLU A 61 14.04 -14.94 -2.73
CA GLU A 61 15.44 -15.32 -2.75
C GLU A 61 16.16 -14.64 -3.92
N ASN A 62 17.39 -14.16 -3.68
CA ASN A 62 18.25 -13.54 -4.67
C ASN A 62 17.51 -12.48 -5.51
N ALA A 63 17.00 -11.42 -4.88
CA ALA A 63 16.03 -10.53 -5.50
C ALA A 63 16.57 -9.68 -6.68
N LYS A 64 17.88 -9.74 -6.94
CA LYS A 64 18.57 -9.20 -8.14
C LYS A 64 19.09 -10.28 -9.09
N GLY A 65 18.78 -11.55 -8.83
CA GLY A 65 19.37 -12.71 -9.49
C GLY A 65 20.58 -13.29 -8.75
N PRO A 66 20.93 -14.55 -9.04
CA PRO A 66 22.04 -15.26 -8.44
C PRO A 66 23.38 -14.67 -8.90
N SER A 67 24.43 -14.94 -8.12
CA SER A 67 25.80 -14.63 -8.54
C SER A 67 26.16 -15.40 -9.82
N ASP A 68 26.76 -14.71 -10.78
CA ASP A 68 27.28 -15.30 -12.02
C ASP A 68 28.80 -15.56 -11.93
N GLY A 69 29.40 -15.37 -10.76
CA GLY A 69 30.81 -15.60 -10.48
C GLY A 69 31.79 -14.69 -11.25
N THR A 70 31.30 -13.69 -11.98
CA THR A 70 32.12 -12.87 -12.88
C THR A 70 31.80 -11.37 -12.80
N THR A 71 30.52 -10.99 -12.84
CA THR A 71 30.09 -9.57 -12.91
C THR A 71 29.02 -9.19 -11.89
N ASN A 72 28.30 -10.16 -11.30
CA ASN A 72 27.28 -9.93 -10.27
C ASN A 72 27.62 -10.72 -9.00
N ALA A 73 27.72 -10.03 -7.86
CA ALA A 73 27.95 -10.64 -6.55
C ALA A 73 26.74 -11.45 -6.00
N GLY A 74 25.67 -11.61 -6.79
CA GLY A 74 24.36 -12.05 -6.31
C GLY A 74 23.58 -10.90 -5.66
N GLY A 75 22.25 -10.98 -5.72
CA GLY A 75 21.37 -10.08 -4.95
C GLY A 75 21.11 -10.64 -3.56
N GLU A 76 20.92 -9.75 -2.60
CA GLU A 76 20.39 -10.14 -1.29
C GLU A 76 18.95 -10.66 -1.43
N ASP A 77 18.51 -11.42 -0.43
CA ASP A 77 17.11 -11.83 -0.30
C ASP A 77 16.27 -10.62 0.10
N TYR A 78 15.20 -10.37 -0.68
CA TYR A 78 14.21 -9.35 -0.35
C TYR A 78 13.17 -9.94 0.60
N SER A 79 12.85 -9.24 1.68
CA SER A 79 11.74 -9.61 2.56
C SER A 79 10.85 -8.41 2.83
N ASN A 80 9.60 -8.69 3.16
CA ASN A 80 8.73 -7.70 3.77
C ASN A 80 7.79 -8.32 4.79
N PHE A 81 7.48 -7.53 5.79
CA PHE A 81 6.42 -7.76 6.75
C PHE A 81 5.37 -6.65 6.59
N ASN A 82 4.11 -7.02 6.70
CA ASN A 82 3.00 -6.09 6.70
C ASN A 82 1.98 -6.46 7.76
N VAL A 83 1.48 -5.45 8.47
CA VAL A 83 0.30 -5.57 9.33
C VAL A 83 -0.70 -4.48 8.99
N GLY A 84 -1.98 -4.83 8.94
CA GLY A 84 -3.05 -3.94 8.55
C GLY A 84 -4.30 -4.13 9.41
N VAL A 85 -5.01 -3.03 9.63
CA VAL A 85 -6.35 -2.99 10.21
C VAL A 85 -7.27 -2.16 9.32
N ASP A 86 -8.50 -2.62 9.13
CA ASP A 86 -9.52 -1.92 8.37
C ASP A 86 -10.91 -2.13 8.99
N SER A 87 -11.66 -1.05 9.13
CA SER A 87 -12.94 -1.03 9.85
C SER A 87 -13.99 -0.24 9.06
N ASN A 88 -15.14 -0.87 8.78
CA ASN A 88 -16.32 -0.21 8.25
C ASN A 88 -17.35 0.03 9.35
N LEU A 89 -17.57 1.29 9.71
CA LEU A 89 -18.44 1.71 10.82
C LEU A 89 -19.62 2.55 10.29
N GLY A 90 -20.23 2.09 9.19
CA GLY A 90 -21.29 2.83 8.49
C GLY A 90 -20.69 4.00 7.71
N LYS A 91 -21.06 5.25 8.04
CA LYS A 91 -20.55 6.43 7.33
C LYS A 91 -19.02 6.60 7.45
N LEU A 92 -18.43 6.08 8.51
CA LEU A 92 -17.00 6.15 8.78
C LEU A 92 -16.29 4.87 8.32
N SER A 93 -15.15 5.03 7.65
CA SER A 93 -14.19 3.98 7.33
C SER A 93 -12.82 4.36 7.88
N LEU A 94 -12.17 3.42 8.55
CA LEU A 94 -10.82 3.62 9.10
C LEU A 94 -9.93 2.51 8.60
N LYS A 95 -8.71 2.85 8.17
CA LYS A 95 -7.71 1.89 7.76
C LYS A 95 -6.33 2.33 8.20
N ALA A 96 -5.53 1.42 8.69
CA ALA A 96 -4.10 1.64 8.94
C ALA A 96 -3.30 0.44 8.47
N GLU A 97 -2.11 0.67 7.92
CA GLU A 97 -1.16 -0.38 7.55
C GLU A 97 0.26 0.07 7.93
N TYR A 98 1.07 -0.89 8.35
CA TYR A 98 2.50 -0.75 8.53
C TYR A 98 3.21 -1.77 7.64
N PHE A 99 4.21 -1.33 6.90
CA PHE A 99 5.06 -2.14 6.05
C PHE A 99 6.51 -1.95 6.48
N ASP A 100 7.24 -3.04 6.54
CA ASP A 100 8.68 -3.07 6.78
C ASP A 100 9.29 -3.96 5.72
N ALA A 101 10.17 -3.41 4.89
CA ALA A 101 10.78 -4.10 3.77
C ALA A 101 12.29 -3.99 3.85
N SER A 102 12.98 -5.12 3.65
CA SER A 102 14.43 -5.19 3.69
C SER A 102 15.00 -5.62 2.35
N ASN A 103 16.20 -5.12 2.04
CA ASN A 103 16.95 -5.45 0.83
C ASN A 103 16.16 -5.25 -0.48
N ILE A 104 15.49 -4.11 -0.60
CA ILE A 104 14.70 -3.73 -1.76
C ILE A 104 15.53 -3.87 -3.05
N LYS A 105 14.96 -4.54 -4.05
CA LYS A 105 15.59 -4.90 -5.32
C LYS A 105 16.85 -5.80 -5.17
N GLY A 106 17.00 -6.48 -4.05
CA GLY A 106 18.18 -7.31 -3.72
C GLY A 106 19.44 -6.48 -3.48
N VAL A 107 19.29 -5.20 -3.11
CA VAL A 107 20.40 -4.31 -2.74
C VAL A 107 20.55 -4.38 -1.22
N LYS A 108 21.73 -4.75 -0.77
CA LYS A 108 22.06 -4.82 0.66
C LYS A 108 21.82 -3.49 1.37
N ASP A 109 21.20 -3.57 2.55
CA ASP A 109 20.89 -2.45 3.42
C ASP A 109 20.08 -1.35 2.68
N TYR A 110 19.23 -1.77 1.73
CA TYR A 110 18.20 -0.91 1.12
C TYR A 110 16.85 -1.25 1.73
N ASP A 111 16.53 -0.59 2.83
CA ASP A 111 15.37 -0.90 3.65
C ASP A 111 14.36 0.25 3.59
N GLU A 112 13.07 -0.05 3.66
CA GLU A 112 12.00 0.95 3.69
C GLU A 112 10.90 0.54 4.66
N GLN A 113 10.53 1.46 5.54
CA GLN A 113 9.37 1.34 6.41
C GLN A 113 8.32 2.34 5.97
N VAL A 114 7.06 1.90 5.91
CA VAL A 114 5.94 2.74 5.53
C VAL A 114 4.78 2.53 6.48
N PHE A 115 4.35 3.61 7.11
CA PHE A 115 3.09 3.67 7.84
C PHE A 115 2.05 4.45 7.03
N THR A 116 0.83 3.93 6.99
CA THR A 116 -0.32 4.63 6.39
C THR A 116 -1.50 4.61 7.35
N GLY A 117 -2.17 5.75 7.47
CA GLY A 117 -3.46 5.89 8.13
C GLY A 117 -4.46 6.53 7.18
N THR A 118 -5.70 6.07 7.18
CA THR A 118 -6.77 6.60 6.34
C THR A 118 -8.08 6.66 7.12
N ALA A 119 -8.75 7.80 7.06
CA ALA A 119 -10.10 7.98 7.56
C ALA A 119 -10.98 8.54 6.43
N GLY A 120 -12.09 7.87 6.15
CA GLY A 120 -13.11 8.31 5.21
C GLY A 120 -14.44 8.51 5.91
N TYR A 121 -15.12 9.63 5.66
CA TYR A 121 -16.44 9.91 6.25
C TYR A 121 -17.40 10.45 5.20
N PHE A 122 -18.55 9.77 5.07
CA PHE A 122 -19.66 10.26 4.23
C PHE A 122 -20.38 11.43 4.91
N ILE A 123 -20.19 12.62 4.35
CA ILE A 123 -20.89 13.85 4.76
C ILE A 123 -22.37 13.74 4.34
N ILE A 124 -22.59 13.38 3.08
CA ILE A 124 -23.88 13.00 2.49
C ILE A 124 -23.67 11.77 1.59
N PRO A 125 -24.73 11.05 1.16
CA PRO A 125 -24.57 9.82 0.37
C PRO A 125 -23.77 9.95 -0.93
N THR A 126 -23.67 11.15 -1.50
CA THR A 126 -22.83 11.46 -2.68
C THR A 126 -21.44 11.97 -2.37
N LEU A 127 -21.15 12.38 -1.13
CA LEU A 127 -19.94 13.11 -0.81
C LEU A 127 -19.25 12.48 0.39
N GLU A 128 -18.04 11.98 0.16
CA GLU A 128 -17.16 11.45 1.18
C GLU A 128 -15.91 12.33 1.29
N GLY A 129 -15.62 12.79 2.51
CA GLY A 129 -14.32 13.37 2.84
C GLY A 129 -13.35 12.28 3.23
N VAL A 130 -12.11 12.37 2.74
CA VAL A 130 -11.06 11.39 3.04
C VAL A 130 -9.81 12.13 3.49
N VAL A 131 -9.24 11.70 4.61
CA VAL A 131 -7.89 12.09 5.01
C VAL A 131 -7.03 10.83 4.99
N LYS A 132 -5.88 10.90 4.34
CA LYS A 132 -4.90 9.83 4.35
C LYS A 132 -3.52 10.42 4.64
N HIS A 133 -2.77 9.79 5.52
CA HIS A 133 -1.38 10.12 5.76
C HIS A 133 -0.53 8.89 5.44
N VAL A 134 0.54 9.09 4.69
CA VAL A 134 1.56 8.08 4.41
C VAL A 134 2.90 8.64 4.86
N GLN A 135 3.58 7.94 5.75
CA GLN A 135 4.92 8.28 6.21
C GLN A 135 5.86 7.13 5.85
N GLY A 136 6.91 7.44 5.12
CA GLY A 136 7.99 6.53 4.78
C GLY A 136 9.30 6.95 5.44
N SER A 137 10.11 5.97 5.79
CA SER A 137 11.55 6.11 6.03
C SER A 137 12.29 5.08 5.17
N ALA A 138 13.43 5.46 4.62
CA ALA A 138 14.25 4.58 3.79
C ALA A 138 15.72 4.73 4.17
N SER A 139 16.42 3.61 4.31
CA SER A 139 17.87 3.56 4.48
C SER A 139 18.47 2.93 3.24
N LYS A 140 19.48 3.55 2.64
CA LYS A 140 20.18 3.00 1.48
C LYS A 140 21.63 3.42 1.47
N GLY A 141 22.54 2.45 1.57
CA GLY A 141 23.98 2.72 1.57
C GLY A 141 24.41 3.66 2.71
N GLY A 142 23.80 3.50 3.89
CA GLY A 142 24.06 4.31 5.07
C GLY A 142 23.46 5.72 5.04
N THR A 143 22.62 6.05 4.05
CA THR A 143 21.87 7.30 3.99
C THR A 143 20.42 7.06 4.36
N ASP A 144 19.99 7.67 5.47
CA ASP A 144 18.60 7.61 5.93
C ASP A 144 17.83 8.83 5.43
N THR A 145 16.65 8.59 4.87
CA THR A 145 15.74 9.65 4.39
C THR A 145 14.30 9.37 4.83
N THR A 146 13.49 10.41 4.85
CA THR A 146 12.08 10.36 5.25
C THR A 146 11.19 11.07 4.24
N LEU A 147 9.98 10.59 4.03
CA LEU A 147 9.01 11.25 3.16
C LEU A 147 7.60 11.06 3.71
N GLY A 148 6.88 12.18 3.87
CA GLY A 148 5.48 12.19 4.29
C GLY A 148 4.59 12.78 3.22
N ASN A 149 3.42 12.17 3.00
CA ASN A 149 2.38 12.70 2.14
C ASN A 149 1.03 12.66 2.87
N THR A 150 0.46 13.84 3.14
CA THR A 150 -0.88 13.97 3.70
C THR A 150 -1.86 14.36 2.59
N TYR A 151 -2.82 13.49 2.33
CA TYR A 151 -3.88 13.65 1.34
C TYR A 151 -5.13 14.15 2.03
N LEU A 152 -5.63 15.29 1.58
CA LEU A 152 -6.93 15.86 1.94
C LEU A 152 -7.84 15.74 0.72
N GLY A 153 -8.80 14.83 0.79
CA GLY A 153 -9.56 14.38 -0.36
C GLY A 153 -11.07 14.51 -0.23
N LEU A 154 -11.72 14.65 -1.38
CA LEU A 154 -13.18 14.60 -1.54
C LEU A 154 -13.51 13.63 -2.68
N ASN A 155 -14.43 12.71 -2.41
CA ASN A 155 -15.03 11.82 -3.40
C ASN A 155 -16.47 12.25 -3.65
N LEU A 156 -16.79 12.64 -4.89
CA LEU A 156 -18.15 12.91 -5.36
C LEU A 156 -18.64 11.72 -6.19
N PHE A 157 -19.60 10.96 -5.65
CA PHE A 157 -20.22 9.81 -6.32
C PHE A 157 -21.39 10.28 -7.19
N ILE A 158 -21.31 9.98 -8.49
CA ILE A 158 -22.31 10.41 -9.48
C ILE A 158 -23.46 9.41 -9.54
N SER A 159 -23.17 8.11 -9.38
CA SER A 159 -24.19 7.08 -9.26
C SER A 159 -24.57 6.87 -7.79
N MET A 160 -25.87 6.94 -7.48
CA MET A 160 -26.44 6.61 -6.18
C MET A 160 -27.43 5.45 -6.22
N PRO A 161 -27.00 4.23 -6.58
CA PRO A 161 -27.90 3.08 -6.54
C PRO A 161 -28.26 2.61 -5.11
N TYR A 162 -27.63 3.13 -4.05
CA TYR A 162 -27.76 2.58 -2.69
C TYR A 162 -27.88 3.66 -1.61
N GLU A 163 -28.64 3.37 -0.55
CA GLU A 163 -28.84 4.26 0.61
C GLU A 163 -28.02 3.85 1.84
N ASP A 164 -27.55 2.60 1.91
CA ASP A 164 -26.75 2.10 3.03
C ASP A 164 -25.25 2.35 2.84
N PHE A 165 -24.50 2.10 3.93
CA PHE A 165 -23.05 2.30 4.03
C PHE A 165 -22.29 0.99 4.27
N SER A 166 -22.87 -0.14 3.87
CA SER A 166 -22.16 -1.42 3.88
C SER A 166 -20.96 -1.39 2.94
N ARG A 167 -19.97 -2.26 3.18
CA ARG A 167 -18.78 -2.40 2.30
C ARG A 167 -19.18 -2.61 0.84
N LYS A 168 -20.17 -3.47 0.60
CA LYS A 168 -20.72 -3.75 -0.73
C LYS A 168 -21.26 -2.47 -1.39
N SER A 169 -22.11 -1.71 -0.69
CA SER A 169 -22.71 -0.49 -1.25
C SER A 169 -21.67 0.59 -1.51
N LYS A 170 -20.70 0.79 -0.60
CA LYS A 170 -19.56 1.68 -0.85
C LYS A 170 -18.74 1.27 -2.07
N ARG A 171 -18.50 -0.02 -2.28
CA ARG A 171 -17.81 -0.50 -3.48
C ARG A 171 -18.59 -0.22 -4.75
N MET A 172 -19.90 -0.41 -4.72
CA MET A 172 -20.74 -0.12 -5.89
C MET A 172 -20.78 1.38 -6.23
N ARG A 173 -20.74 2.28 -5.22
CA ARG A 173 -20.60 3.73 -5.47
C ARG A 173 -19.31 4.07 -6.23
N ASN A 174 -18.23 3.29 -6.06
CA ASN A 174 -16.98 3.49 -6.80
C ASN A 174 -17.09 3.25 -8.32
N GLN A 175 -18.24 2.79 -8.83
CA GLN A 175 -18.47 2.67 -10.27
C GLN A 175 -18.37 4.00 -11.00
N HIS A 176 -18.83 5.10 -10.39
CA HIS A 176 -18.85 6.40 -11.05
C HIS A 176 -18.60 7.54 -10.05
N LYS A 177 -17.40 8.13 -10.08
CA LYS A 177 -17.03 9.20 -9.16
C LYS A 177 -16.01 10.18 -9.71
N VAL A 178 -16.02 11.37 -9.14
CA VAL A 178 -14.92 12.35 -9.22
C VAL A 178 -14.18 12.32 -7.89
N VAL A 179 -12.86 12.26 -7.94
CA VAL A 179 -11.97 12.27 -6.79
C VAL A 179 -11.09 13.51 -6.88
N MET A 180 -11.04 14.29 -5.82
CA MET A 180 -10.15 15.45 -5.70
C MET A 180 -9.26 15.24 -4.49
N ASN A 181 -7.96 15.50 -4.61
CA ASN A 181 -7.02 15.48 -3.49
C ASN A 181 -6.10 16.70 -3.55
N TYR A 182 -5.95 17.36 -2.42
CA TYR A 182 -4.78 18.18 -2.14
C TYR A 182 -3.79 17.35 -1.33
N ILE A 183 -2.53 17.34 -1.77
CA ILE A 183 -1.45 16.54 -1.20
C ILE A 183 -0.44 17.52 -0.63
N VAL A 184 -0.19 17.39 0.67
CA VAL A 184 0.86 18.12 1.38
C VAL A 184 2.06 17.19 1.51
N ALA A 185 3.19 17.58 0.91
CA ALA A 185 4.44 16.85 1.03
C ALA A 185 5.23 17.33 2.26
N SER A 186 5.91 16.41 2.93
CA SER A 186 6.75 16.67 4.10
C SER A 186 7.94 15.72 4.15
N GLY A 187 8.91 15.97 5.03
CA GLY A 187 10.14 15.18 5.12
C GLY A 187 11.23 15.72 4.20
N ASP A 188 12.10 14.84 3.73
CA ASP A 188 13.23 15.20 2.88
C ASP A 188 12.78 15.49 1.44
N THR A 189 12.89 16.75 1.04
CA THR A 189 12.43 17.26 -0.25
C THR A 189 13.54 17.33 -1.29
N LYS A 190 13.17 17.62 -2.55
CA LYS A 190 14.12 17.77 -3.65
C LYS A 190 15.05 18.95 -3.38
N GLY A 191 16.37 18.72 -3.49
CA GLY A 191 17.38 19.74 -3.20
C GLY A 191 17.82 19.81 -1.73
N SER A 192 17.29 18.95 -0.85
CA SER A 192 17.89 18.72 0.46
C SER A 192 19.19 17.92 0.33
N THR A 193 20.07 17.97 1.34
CA THR A 193 21.27 17.13 1.40
C THR A 193 20.96 15.64 1.51
N ASN A 194 19.73 15.30 1.94
CA ASN A 194 19.25 13.94 2.18
C ASN A 194 18.02 13.65 1.30
N GLU A 195 18.06 13.97 0.01
CA GLU A 195 16.91 13.80 -0.88
C GLU A 195 16.33 12.37 -0.82
N TRP A 196 15.00 12.23 -0.67
CA TRP A 196 14.30 10.94 -0.56
C TRP A 196 14.84 9.87 -1.52
N ASN A 197 15.31 8.77 -0.94
CA ASN A 197 15.98 7.66 -1.63
C ASN A 197 15.16 6.34 -1.64
N GLY A 198 13.98 6.33 -1.02
CA GLY A 198 13.04 5.21 -1.07
C GLY A 198 12.30 5.09 -2.41
N LEU A 199 11.32 4.20 -2.49
CA LEU A 199 10.73 3.78 -3.76
C LEU A 199 9.97 4.90 -4.49
N LYS A 200 8.96 5.52 -3.86
CA LYS A 200 8.08 6.53 -4.48
C LYS A 200 7.39 7.43 -3.45
N GLY A 201 7.05 8.65 -3.87
CA GLY A 201 6.16 9.57 -3.16
C GLY A 201 6.22 10.97 -3.77
N TYR A 202 5.34 11.88 -3.36
CA TYR A 202 5.36 13.28 -3.79
C TYR A 202 6.37 14.06 -2.94
N LYS A 203 7.32 14.75 -3.57
CA LYS A 203 8.31 15.58 -2.86
C LYS A 203 7.88 17.05 -2.72
N ASP A 204 6.84 17.43 -3.43
CA ASP A 204 6.24 18.77 -3.45
C ASP A 204 4.72 18.64 -3.30
N ASP A 205 4.09 19.73 -2.86
CA ASP A 205 2.63 19.81 -2.78
C ASP A 205 1.99 19.63 -4.16
N ALA A 206 0.83 18.98 -4.19
CA ALA A 206 0.15 18.68 -5.45
C ALA A 206 -1.38 18.74 -5.30
N PHE A 207 -2.05 19.17 -6.38
CA PHE A 207 -3.49 19.03 -6.52
C PHE A 207 -3.80 18.04 -7.63
N VAL A 208 -4.60 17.02 -7.32
CA VAL A 208 -4.93 15.92 -8.24
C VAL A 208 -6.45 15.79 -8.34
N VAL A 209 -6.95 15.78 -9.57
CA VAL A 209 -8.34 15.48 -9.88
C VAL A 209 -8.38 14.25 -10.77
N GLN A 210 -9.22 13.29 -10.41
CA GLN A 210 -9.44 12.06 -11.17
C GLN A 210 -10.93 11.84 -11.38
N TYR A 211 -11.31 11.62 -12.63
CA TYR A 211 -12.62 11.07 -12.95
C TYR A 211 -12.50 9.55 -13.13
N GLN A 212 -13.38 8.80 -12.47
CA GLN A 212 -13.41 7.34 -12.53
C GLN A 212 -14.77 6.84 -13.02
N PHE A 213 -14.72 5.98 -14.02
CA PHE A 213 -15.86 5.20 -14.51
C PHE A 213 -15.46 3.73 -14.62
N LYS A 214 -16.19 2.84 -13.96
CA LYS A 214 -15.96 1.39 -13.90
C LYS A 214 -17.27 0.67 -14.24
N PHE A 215 -17.19 -0.23 -15.21
CA PHE A 215 -18.25 -1.15 -15.62
C PHE A 215 -18.30 -2.40 -14.74
#